data_AF-A0A0B7FSR9-F1
#
_entry.id   AF-A0A0B7FSR9-F1
#
_cell.length_a   1.000
_cell.length_b   1.000
_cell.length_c   1.000
_cell.angle_alpha   90.00
_cell.angle_beta   90.00
_cell.angle_gamma   90.00
#
_symmetry.space_group_name_H-M   'P 1'
#
loop_
_entity.id
_entity.type
_entity.pdbx_description
1 polymer ?
#
loop_
_entity_poly.entity_id
_entity_poly.type
_entity_poly.pdbx_seq_one_letter_code
_entity_poly.pdbx_strand_id
1 'polypeptide(L)'
;MAASVNKPPLHRGWIFKVSWIGACILTLGYSSKYHQRILRWQAYDLSNKNPNRRAYSTYINSKDVGFKSSERAKQQREWDRLIMPLSVITATSAAALAIPSPFDTPNLNWVATALYVVAFGLSLEGLVLIMYLTVFGAGSDPEMIGRLASGKGFLVGMSGPVAFVTALPTAITTYSSLFLLAGLLVMTIAADDASDVKDHVGAFQAIVLVPVGLMLVCLLGTIIGCEWFAHQERHKYKYKQDEGVDDGQVHVAEPSPITHSEQRRTETV
;
A
#
# COMPACT_ATOMS: atom_id res chain seq x y z
N MET A 1 -11.62 47.11 -9.56
CA MET A 1 -11.50 45.82 -10.27
C MET A 1 -11.65 44.70 -9.25
N ALA A 2 -12.82 44.06 -9.20
CA ALA A 2 -13.07 42.95 -8.30
C ALA A 2 -12.58 41.65 -8.96
N ALA A 3 -11.62 40.97 -8.33
CA ALA A 3 -11.13 39.68 -8.77
C ALA A 3 -12.26 38.65 -8.69
N SER A 4 -12.64 38.07 -9.84
CA SER A 4 -13.64 37.00 -9.88
C SER A 4 -13.08 35.75 -9.21
N VAL A 5 -13.57 35.44 -8.02
CA VAL A 5 -13.28 34.18 -7.32
C VAL A 5 -13.97 33.06 -8.08
N ASN A 6 -13.22 32.37 -8.95
CA ASN A 6 -13.66 31.17 -9.64
C ASN A 6 -13.97 30.09 -8.59
N LYS A 7 -15.25 29.91 -8.26
CA LYS A 7 -15.70 28.81 -7.40
C LYS A 7 -15.38 27.49 -8.11
N PRO A 8 -14.76 26.51 -7.44
CA PRO A 8 -14.47 25.22 -8.05
C PRO A 8 -15.78 24.52 -8.45
N PRO A 9 -15.79 23.78 -9.58
CA PRO A 9 -17.00 23.16 -10.10
C PRO A 9 -17.52 22.10 -9.13
N LEU A 10 -18.80 22.25 -8.73
CA LEU A 10 -19.50 21.41 -7.75
C LEU A 10 -19.42 19.90 -8.09
N HIS A 11 -19.35 19.57 -9.39
CA HIS A 11 -19.32 18.21 -9.91
C HIS A 11 -18.05 17.43 -9.52
N ARG A 12 -16.92 18.11 -9.29
CA ARG A 12 -15.66 17.47 -8.91
C ARG A 12 -15.72 16.87 -7.51
N GLY A 13 -16.49 17.49 -6.60
CA GLY A 13 -16.64 17.03 -5.23
C GLY A 13 -17.46 15.75 -5.09
N TRP A 14 -18.47 15.55 -5.94
CA TRP A 14 -19.35 14.39 -5.84
C TRP A 14 -18.68 13.10 -6.35
N ILE A 15 -18.02 13.17 -7.51
CA ILE A 15 -17.25 12.03 -8.07
C ILE A 15 -16.23 11.54 -7.05
N PHE A 16 -15.52 12.47 -6.39
CA PHE A 16 -14.53 12.11 -5.38
C PHE A 16 -15.15 11.39 -4.17
N LYS A 17 -16.30 11.87 -3.68
CA LYS A 17 -17.01 11.22 -2.56
C LYS A 17 -17.48 9.82 -2.92
N VAL A 18 -18.08 9.63 -4.10
CA VAL A 18 -18.56 8.33 -4.56
C VAL A 18 -17.40 7.37 -4.76
N SER A 19 -16.31 7.82 -5.39
CA SER A 19 -15.08 7.04 -5.55
C SER A 19 -14.47 6.65 -4.20
N TRP A 20 -14.45 7.56 -3.23
CA TRP A 20 -13.94 7.28 -1.88
C TRP A 20 -14.79 6.25 -1.13
N ILE A 21 -16.12 6.33 -1.25
CA ILE A 21 -17.03 5.34 -0.66
C ILE A 21 -16.79 3.98 -1.31
N GLY A 22 -16.70 3.93 -2.64
CA GLY A 22 -16.36 2.70 -3.38
C GLY A 22 -15.03 2.10 -2.92
N ALA A 23 -14.00 2.93 -2.78
CA ALA A 23 -12.70 2.53 -2.26
C ALA A 23 -12.78 2.00 -0.81
N CYS A 24 -13.60 2.61 0.05
CA CYS A 24 -13.83 2.11 1.40
C CYS A 24 -14.52 0.74 1.40
N ILE A 25 -15.53 0.53 0.55
CA ILE A 25 -16.24 -0.75 0.42
C ILE A 25 -15.29 -1.82 -0.10
N LEU A 26 -14.57 -1.53 -1.20
CA LEU A 26 -13.58 -2.42 -1.80
C LEU A 26 -12.42 -2.76 -0.87
N THR A 27 -12.13 -1.93 0.13
CA THR A 27 -11.07 -2.20 1.12
C THR A 27 -11.62 -2.60 2.47
N LEU A 28 -12.90 -2.98 2.59
CA LEU A 28 -13.52 -3.36 3.88
C LEU A 28 -13.31 -2.31 4.99
N GLY A 29 -13.19 -1.03 4.61
CA GLY A 29 -12.92 0.09 5.51
C GLY A 29 -11.46 0.24 5.95
N TYR A 30 -10.53 -0.60 5.49
CA TYR A 30 -9.11 -0.43 5.76
C TYR A 30 -8.61 0.93 5.26
N SER A 31 -9.03 1.39 4.08
CA SER A 31 -8.64 2.70 3.55
C SER A 31 -8.95 3.86 4.52
N SER A 32 -10.10 3.84 5.18
CA SER A 32 -10.45 4.85 6.20
C SER A 32 -9.50 4.82 7.41
N LYS A 33 -9.15 3.62 7.89
CA LYS A 33 -8.19 3.43 9.00
C LYS A 33 -6.80 3.93 8.61
N TYR A 34 -6.32 3.62 7.41
CA TYR A 34 -5.03 4.11 6.90
C TYR A 34 -5.05 5.63 6.69
N HIS A 35 -6.15 6.19 6.20
CA HIS A 35 -6.31 7.62 6.02
C HIS A 35 -6.20 8.39 7.34
N GLN A 36 -6.92 7.95 8.38
CA GLN A 36 -6.82 8.57 9.72
C GLN A 36 -5.39 8.49 10.28
N ARG A 37 -4.67 7.40 10.01
CA ARG A 37 -3.27 7.29 10.40
C ARG A 37 -2.40 8.30 9.65
N ILE A 38 -2.54 8.39 8.34
CA ILE A 38 -1.80 9.37 7.52
C ILE A 38 -2.03 10.79 8.06
N LEU A 39 -3.28 11.15 8.38
CA LEU A 39 -3.60 12.45 9.00
C LEU A 39 -2.90 12.67 10.35
N ARG A 40 -2.84 11.64 11.21
CA ARG A 40 -2.09 11.73 12.48
C ARG A 40 -0.60 11.92 12.22
N TRP A 41 -0.01 11.17 11.29
CA TRP A 41 1.39 11.31 10.91
C TRP A 41 1.71 12.71 10.36
N GLN A 42 0.83 13.25 9.50
CA GLN A 42 0.93 14.61 8.98
C GLN A 42 0.90 15.70 10.07
N ALA A 43 0.26 15.46 11.21
CA ALA A 43 0.25 16.41 12.33
C ALA A 43 1.62 16.54 13.01
N TYR A 44 2.45 15.48 12.94
CA TYR A 44 3.79 15.44 13.52
C TYR A 44 4.88 15.85 12.53
N ASP A 45 4.62 15.79 11.23
CA ASP A 45 5.58 16.22 10.22
C ASP A 45 5.64 17.75 10.17
N LEU A 46 6.73 18.33 10.70
CA LEU A 46 6.97 19.76 10.67
C LEU A 46 7.13 20.32 9.25
N SER A 47 7.43 19.47 8.25
CA SER A 47 7.37 19.88 6.84
C SER A 47 5.96 20.37 6.47
N ASN A 48 4.91 19.87 7.14
CA ASN A 48 3.53 20.25 6.87
C ASN A 48 3.21 21.70 7.22
N LYS A 49 3.93 22.25 8.20
CA LYS A 49 3.79 23.66 8.58
C LYS A 49 4.69 24.59 7.76
N ASN A 50 5.76 24.07 7.16
CA ASN A 50 6.72 24.87 6.39
C ASN A 50 7.06 24.18 5.05
N PRO A 51 6.56 24.67 3.90
CA PRO A 51 6.75 24.05 2.59
C PRO A 51 8.21 24.01 2.13
N ASN A 52 9.07 24.86 2.69
CA ASN A 52 10.51 24.89 2.37
C ASN A 52 11.33 23.89 3.20
N ARG A 53 10.72 23.25 4.20
CA ARG A 53 11.39 22.26 5.05
C ARG A 53 11.29 20.88 4.41
N ARG A 54 12.44 20.24 4.17
CA ARG A 54 12.51 18.89 3.62
C ARG A 54 11.94 17.87 4.62
N ALA A 55 11.23 16.86 4.12
CA ALA A 55 10.72 15.80 4.98
C ALA A 55 11.89 15.00 5.57
N TYR A 56 11.85 14.69 6.86
CA TYR A 56 12.92 13.98 7.60
C TYR A 56 14.31 14.65 7.60
N SER A 57 14.44 15.92 7.18
CA SER A 57 15.76 16.59 7.13
C SER A 57 16.27 17.09 8.48
N THR A 58 15.39 17.15 9.47
CA THR A 58 15.78 17.41 10.85
C THR A 58 15.77 16.09 11.57
N TYR A 59 16.88 15.74 12.19
CA TYR A 59 16.96 14.61 13.11
C TYR A 59 15.89 14.82 14.19
N ILE A 60 14.83 14.00 14.16
CA ILE A 60 13.75 14.12 15.13
C ILE A 60 14.25 13.46 16.40
N ASN A 61 14.76 14.25 17.33
CA ASN A 61 15.09 13.73 18.64
C ASN A 61 13.76 13.32 19.31
N SER A 62 13.59 12.01 19.52
CA SER A 62 12.33 11.42 20.02
C SER A 62 11.85 12.05 21.33
N LYS A 63 12.79 12.61 22.12
CA LYS A 63 12.54 13.34 23.36
C LYS A 63 11.78 14.66 23.15
N ASP A 64 12.08 15.41 22.09
CA ASP A 64 11.49 16.74 21.87
C ASP A 64 10.04 16.68 21.36
N VAL A 65 9.64 15.53 20.82
CA VAL A 65 8.28 15.29 20.29
C VAL A 65 7.47 14.36 21.21
N GLY A 66 7.98 14.04 22.40
CA GLY A 66 7.29 13.22 23.41
C GLY A 66 7.14 11.74 23.03
N PHE A 67 7.97 11.21 22.14
CA PHE A 67 7.92 9.80 21.75
C PHE A 67 8.66 8.92 22.76
N LYS A 68 7.92 8.03 23.43
CA LYS A 68 8.47 7.05 24.40
C LYS A 68 9.33 5.94 23.80
N SER A 69 9.43 5.80 22.47
CA SER A 69 10.16 4.70 21.80
C SER A 69 11.16 5.21 20.76
N SER A 70 12.32 4.55 20.65
CA SER A 70 13.34 4.82 19.63
C SER A 70 12.79 4.70 18.21
N GLU A 71 13.35 5.46 17.27
CA GLU A 71 12.93 5.44 15.86
C GLU A 71 13.07 4.03 15.23
N ARG A 72 14.10 3.29 15.64
CA ARG A 72 14.30 1.88 15.28
C ARG A 72 13.13 1.00 15.68
N ALA A 73 12.52 1.22 16.86
CA ALA A 73 11.34 0.47 17.31
C ALA A 73 10.08 0.82 16.51
N LYS A 74 9.98 2.02 15.94
CA LYS A 74 8.88 2.40 15.05
C LYS A 74 9.04 1.81 13.66
N GLN A 75 10.25 1.87 13.10
CA GLN A 75 10.56 1.23 11.81
C GLN A 75 10.33 -0.29 11.89
N GLN A 76 10.80 -0.95 12.95
CA GLN A 76 10.55 -2.37 13.19
C GLN A 76 9.05 -2.68 13.26
N ARG A 77 8.25 -1.85 13.95
CA ARG A 77 6.80 -2.03 14.02
C ARG A 77 6.09 -1.88 12.67
N GLU A 78 6.56 -1.00 11.79
CA GLU A 78 5.99 -0.88 10.45
C GLU A 78 6.43 -2.05 9.56
N TRP A 79 7.66 -2.54 9.70
CA TRP A 79 8.13 -3.77 9.06
C TRP A 79 7.36 -5.01 9.51
N ASP A 80 7.15 -5.19 10.82
CA ASP A 80 6.36 -6.29 11.38
C ASP A 80 4.91 -6.27 10.84
N ARG A 81 4.37 -5.08 10.57
CA ARG A 81 3.04 -4.91 9.97
C ARG A 81 2.97 -5.26 8.50
N LEU A 82 4.07 -5.17 7.75
CA LEU A 82 4.15 -5.63 6.35
C LEU A 82 4.40 -7.14 6.29
N ILE A 83 5.14 -7.68 7.26
CA ILE A 83 5.40 -9.11 7.39
C ILE A 83 4.11 -9.90 7.65
N MET A 84 3.15 -9.34 8.40
CA MET A 84 1.89 -10.04 8.69
C MET A 84 1.02 -10.29 7.43
N PRO A 85 0.69 -9.30 6.58
CA PRO A 85 0.02 -9.56 5.30
C PRO A 85 0.81 -10.51 4.41
N LEU A 86 2.15 -10.37 4.35
CA LEU A 86 3.01 -11.24 3.55
C LEU A 86 2.95 -12.70 4.03
N SER A 87 2.99 -12.94 5.34
CA SER A 87 2.90 -14.28 5.90
C SER A 87 1.52 -14.89 5.69
N VAL A 88 0.45 -14.11 5.84
CA VAL A 88 -0.91 -14.56 5.55
C VAL A 88 -1.04 -14.91 4.07
N ILE A 89 -0.63 -14.05 3.14
CA ILE A 89 -0.61 -14.34 1.70
C ILE A 89 0.16 -15.63 1.41
N THR A 90 1.35 -15.78 1.99
CA THR A 90 2.17 -16.99 1.79
C THR A 90 1.45 -18.24 2.30
N ALA A 91 0.85 -18.18 3.49
CA ALA A 91 0.09 -19.28 4.07
C ALA A 91 -1.18 -19.60 3.26
N THR A 92 -1.90 -18.59 2.80
CA THR A 92 -3.09 -18.71 1.96
C THR A 92 -2.75 -19.31 0.60
N SER A 93 -1.66 -18.87 -0.04
CA SER A 93 -1.13 -19.48 -1.27
C SER A 93 -0.74 -20.94 -1.06
N ALA A 94 -0.03 -21.25 0.04
CA ALA A 94 0.37 -22.62 0.35
C ALA A 94 -0.84 -23.51 0.64
N ALA A 95 -1.82 -23.03 1.40
CA ALA A 95 -3.06 -23.75 1.67
C ALA A 95 -3.87 -24.00 0.40
N ALA A 96 -3.94 -23.02 -0.50
CA ALA A 96 -4.62 -23.18 -1.79
C ALA A 96 -3.93 -24.21 -2.69
N LEU A 97 -2.59 -24.26 -2.70
CA LEU A 97 -1.81 -25.23 -3.46
C LEU A 97 -1.82 -26.64 -2.86
N ALA A 98 -2.04 -26.76 -1.55
CA ALA A 98 -2.12 -28.05 -0.87
C ALA A 98 -3.43 -28.80 -1.16
N ILE A 99 -4.43 -28.10 -1.69
CA ILE A 99 -5.69 -28.73 -2.10
C ILE A 99 -5.42 -29.51 -3.40
N PRO A 100 -5.69 -30.83 -3.43
CA PRO A 100 -5.42 -31.65 -4.59
C PRO A 100 -6.11 -31.09 -5.82
N SER A 101 -5.48 -31.28 -6.97
CA SER A 101 -5.97 -30.80 -8.27
C SER A 101 -7.46 -31.15 -8.42
N PRO A 102 -8.32 -30.15 -8.70
CA PRO A 102 -9.75 -30.40 -8.92
C PRO A 102 -10.00 -31.26 -10.17
N PHE A 103 -8.98 -31.46 -11.01
CA PHE A 103 -9.06 -32.30 -12.19
C PHE A 103 -8.81 -33.79 -11.91
N ASP A 104 -8.23 -34.14 -10.76
CA ASP A 104 -7.89 -35.52 -10.40
C ASP A 104 -8.79 -36.12 -9.31
N THR A 105 -9.67 -35.31 -8.69
CA THR A 105 -10.53 -35.75 -7.58
C THR A 105 -12.02 -35.72 -7.99
N PRO A 106 -12.66 -36.88 -8.19
CA PRO A 106 -14.02 -36.97 -8.75
C PRO A 106 -15.15 -36.47 -7.83
N ASN A 107 -14.84 -35.99 -6.62
CA ASN A 107 -15.82 -35.57 -5.60
C ASN A 107 -15.66 -34.11 -5.16
N LEU A 108 -14.88 -33.29 -5.88
CA LEU A 108 -14.76 -31.88 -5.50
C LEU A 108 -15.92 -31.08 -6.11
N ASN A 109 -16.72 -30.46 -5.25
CA ASN A 109 -17.79 -29.55 -5.68
C ASN A 109 -17.21 -28.37 -6.49
N TRP A 110 -17.73 -28.13 -7.68
CA TRP A 110 -17.24 -27.10 -8.61
C TRP A 110 -17.20 -25.68 -7.99
N VAL A 111 -18.12 -25.37 -7.07
CA VAL A 111 -18.18 -24.08 -6.37
C VAL A 111 -16.98 -23.97 -5.42
N ALA A 112 -16.66 -25.01 -4.67
CA ALA A 112 -15.50 -25.02 -3.79
C ALA A 112 -14.21 -24.81 -4.60
N THR A 113 -14.08 -25.51 -5.74
CA THR A 113 -12.98 -25.31 -6.68
C THR A 113 -12.88 -23.85 -7.15
N ALA A 114 -13.99 -23.24 -7.58
CA ALA A 114 -14.00 -21.86 -8.03
C ALA A 114 -13.49 -20.91 -6.94
N LEU A 115 -13.97 -21.08 -5.69
CA LEU A 115 -13.57 -20.24 -4.56
C LEU A 115 -12.09 -20.41 -4.20
N TYR A 116 -11.55 -21.63 -4.30
CA TYR A 116 -10.11 -21.87 -4.11
C TYR A 116 -9.26 -21.24 -5.21
N VAL A 117 -9.68 -21.32 -6.47
CA VAL A 117 -8.98 -20.67 -7.59
C VAL A 117 -9.01 -19.15 -7.44
N VAL A 118 -10.15 -18.57 -7.03
CA VAL A 118 -10.24 -17.14 -6.72
C VAL A 118 -9.29 -16.77 -5.60
N ALA A 119 -9.30 -17.50 -4.49
CA ALA A 119 -8.43 -17.22 -3.37
C ALA A 119 -6.96 -17.27 -3.78
N PHE A 120 -6.54 -18.28 -4.54
CA PHE A 120 -5.19 -18.40 -5.05
C PHE A 120 -4.81 -17.22 -5.96
N GLY A 121 -5.66 -16.88 -6.94
CA GLY A 121 -5.43 -15.75 -7.85
C GLY A 121 -5.28 -14.43 -7.11
N LEU A 122 -6.19 -14.14 -6.18
CA LEU A 122 -6.09 -12.95 -5.32
C LEU A 122 -4.82 -12.97 -4.47
N SER A 123 -4.44 -14.12 -3.90
CA SER A 123 -3.21 -14.23 -3.11
C SER A 123 -1.97 -13.89 -3.94
N LEU A 124 -1.90 -14.36 -5.19
CA LEU A 124 -0.82 -14.02 -6.12
C LEU A 124 -0.79 -12.51 -6.44
N GLU A 125 -1.93 -11.90 -6.72
CA GLU A 125 -2.02 -10.45 -6.97
C GLU A 125 -1.58 -9.64 -5.74
N GLY A 126 -2.00 -10.08 -4.55
CA GLY A 126 -1.55 -9.50 -3.28
C GLY A 126 -0.03 -9.56 -3.13
N LEU A 127 0.58 -10.70 -3.45
CA LEU A 127 2.04 -10.90 -3.40
C LEU A 127 2.77 -10.00 -4.38
N VAL A 128 2.31 -9.94 -5.64
CA VAL A 128 2.87 -9.08 -6.68
C VAL A 128 2.82 -7.62 -6.24
N LEU A 129 1.70 -7.18 -5.68
CA LEU A 129 1.54 -5.81 -5.21
C LEU A 129 2.47 -5.49 -4.03
N ILE A 130 2.59 -6.38 -3.05
CA ILE A 130 3.54 -6.19 -1.93
C ILE A 130 4.97 -6.11 -2.45
N MET A 131 5.36 -7.03 -3.33
CA MET A 131 6.71 -7.05 -3.91
C MET A 131 7.00 -5.78 -4.70
N TYR A 132 6.03 -5.30 -5.48
CA TYR A 132 6.16 -4.04 -6.19
C TYR A 132 6.33 -2.87 -5.21
N LEU A 133 5.48 -2.76 -4.19
CA LEU A 133 5.55 -1.66 -3.21
C LEU A 133 6.84 -1.70 -2.38
N THR A 134 7.38 -2.88 -2.06
CA THR A 134 8.66 -3.00 -1.33
C THR A 134 9.84 -2.61 -2.21
N VAL A 135 9.87 -3.04 -3.48
CA VAL A 135 10.90 -2.63 -4.45
C VAL A 135 10.82 -1.13 -4.72
N PHE A 136 9.60 -0.61 -4.93
CA PHE A 136 9.36 0.81 -5.08
C PHE A 136 9.86 1.58 -3.85
N GLY A 137 9.50 1.14 -2.64
CA GLY A 137 9.98 1.73 -1.40
C GLY A 137 11.51 1.68 -1.25
N ALA A 138 12.15 0.58 -1.63
CA ALA A 138 13.61 0.44 -1.53
C ALA A 138 14.38 1.30 -2.55
N GLY A 139 13.82 1.50 -3.75
CA GLY A 139 14.42 2.33 -4.80
C GLY A 139 14.09 3.82 -4.70
N SER A 140 13.28 4.21 -3.72
CA SER A 140 12.80 5.58 -3.54
C SER A 140 13.61 6.33 -2.48
N ASP A 141 13.86 7.62 -2.71
CA ASP A 141 14.46 8.48 -1.69
C ASP A 141 13.56 8.54 -0.45
N PRO A 142 14.10 8.55 0.79
CA PRO A 142 13.31 8.65 2.01
C PRO A 142 12.39 9.88 2.03
N GLU A 143 12.81 10.98 1.38
CA GLU A 143 11.99 12.18 1.22
C GLU A 143 10.79 11.94 0.29
N MET A 144 10.97 11.22 -0.82
CA MET A 144 9.89 10.84 -1.73
C MET A 144 8.88 9.93 -1.04
N ILE A 145 9.36 8.93 -0.29
CA ILE A 145 8.50 8.05 0.51
C ILE A 145 7.72 8.85 1.56
N GLY A 146 8.38 9.80 2.23
CA GLY A 146 7.73 10.70 3.19
C GLY A 146 6.64 11.56 2.57
N ARG A 147 6.88 12.09 1.37
CA ARG A 147 5.91 12.90 0.62
C ARG A 147 4.76 12.09 0.07
N LEU A 148 5.03 10.86 -0.34
CA LEU A 148 4.02 9.89 -0.77
C LEU A 148 3.16 9.51 0.43
N ALA A 149 3.77 9.10 1.55
CA ALA A 149 3.08 8.74 2.78
C ALA A 149 2.27 9.90 3.38
N SER A 150 2.77 11.13 3.28
CA SER A 150 2.06 12.34 3.70
C SER A 150 1.08 12.86 2.66
N GLY A 151 0.92 12.23 1.50
CA GLY A 151 -0.01 12.67 0.44
C GLY A 151 0.26 14.07 -0.12
N LYS A 152 1.35 14.74 0.27
CA LYS A 152 1.67 16.11 -0.16
C LYS A 152 2.13 16.20 -1.61
N GLY A 153 2.79 15.15 -2.09
CA GLY A 153 3.15 15.06 -3.51
C GLY A 153 2.00 14.56 -4.38
N PHE A 154 1.16 13.68 -3.85
CA PHE A 154 0.16 12.94 -4.61
C PHE A 154 -1.13 13.76 -4.75
N LEU A 155 -1.54 14.07 -5.99
CA LEU A 155 -2.83 14.71 -6.30
C LEU A 155 -3.14 15.95 -5.43
N VAL A 156 -2.19 16.87 -5.27
CA VAL A 156 -2.41 18.17 -4.58
C VAL A 156 -2.84 18.00 -3.11
N GLY A 157 -2.17 17.13 -2.35
CA GLY A 157 -2.45 16.97 -0.91
C GLY A 157 -3.55 15.96 -0.59
N MET A 158 -4.01 15.19 -1.57
CA MET A 158 -5.05 14.19 -1.36
C MET A 158 -4.45 12.92 -0.74
N SER A 159 -4.57 12.80 0.59
CA SER A 159 -4.14 11.60 1.34
C SER A 159 -5.05 10.39 1.15
N GLY A 160 -6.20 10.53 0.48
CA GLY A 160 -7.13 9.44 0.20
C GLY A 160 -6.55 8.35 -0.71
N PRO A 161 -6.12 8.67 -1.95
CA PRO A 161 -5.54 7.69 -2.87
C PRO A 161 -4.36 6.90 -2.28
N VAL A 162 -3.49 7.56 -1.51
CA VAL A 162 -2.37 6.89 -0.83
C VAL A 162 -2.90 5.89 0.19
N ALA A 163 -3.88 6.28 1.00
CA ALA A 163 -4.52 5.37 1.96
C ALA A 163 -5.12 4.14 1.26
N PHE A 164 -5.76 4.34 0.11
CA PHE A 164 -6.30 3.24 -0.69
C PHE A 164 -5.22 2.28 -1.17
N VAL A 165 -4.15 2.80 -1.80
CA VAL A 165 -3.02 1.98 -2.29
C VAL A 165 -2.37 1.18 -1.16
N THR A 166 -2.14 1.81 0.00
CA THR A 166 -1.56 1.13 1.17
C THR A 166 -2.49 0.10 1.81
N ALA A 167 -3.80 0.29 1.70
CA ALA A 167 -4.80 -0.64 2.23
C ALA A 167 -5.05 -1.84 1.31
N LEU A 168 -4.73 -1.71 0.03
CA LEU A 168 -5.06 -2.66 -1.02
C LEU A 168 -4.47 -4.05 -0.76
N PRO A 169 -3.17 -4.22 -0.45
CA PRO A 169 -2.60 -5.54 -0.13
C PRO A 169 -3.34 -6.27 1.01
N THR A 170 -3.64 -5.54 2.08
CA THR A 170 -4.37 -6.08 3.24
C THR A 170 -5.79 -6.48 2.86
N ALA A 171 -6.47 -5.68 2.02
CA ALA A 171 -7.79 -6.01 1.51
C ALA A 171 -7.75 -7.28 0.64
N ILE A 172 -6.81 -7.38 -0.32
CA ILE A 172 -6.65 -8.58 -1.18
C ILE A 172 -6.49 -9.83 -0.32
N THR A 173 -5.59 -9.76 0.67
CA THR A 173 -5.30 -10.85 1.60
C THR A 173 -6.55 -11.30 2.37
N THR A 174 -7.35 -10.32 2.81
CA THR A 174 -8.59 -10.57 3.55
C THR A 174 -9.62 -11.26 2.67
N TYR A 175 -9.83 -10.77 1.43
CA TYR A 175 -10.73 -11.43 0.48
C TYR A 175 -10.28 -12.83 0.13
N SER A 176 -8.98 -13.02 -0.17
CA SER A 176 -8.41 -14.32 -0.45
C SER A 176 -8.66 -15.31 0.70
N SER A 177 -8.47 -14.89 1.95
CA SER A 177 -8.78 -15.68 3.14
C SER A 177 -10.27 -16.01 3.28
N LEU A 178 -11.16 -15.05 2.99
CA LEU A 178 -12.61 -15.26 3.02
C LEU A 178 -13.06 -16.26 1.94
N PHE A 179 -12.48 -16.18 0.73
CA PHE A 179 -12.76 -17.12 -0.35
C PHE A 179 -12.27 -18.54 -0.01
N LEU A 180 -11.09 -18.69 0.60
CA LEU A 180 -10.65 -19.99 1.13
C LEU A 180 -11.62 -20.54 2.17
N LEU A 181 -12.03 -19.71 3.13
CA LEU A 181 -12.96 -20.13 4.19
C LEU A 181 -14.31 -20.54 3.61
N ALA A 182 -14.83 -19.78 2.65
CA ALA A 182 -16.07 -20.11 1.94
C ALA A 182 -15.93 -21.42 1.15
N GLY A 183 -14.81 -21.62 0.45
CA GLY A 183 -14.51 -22.87 -0.26
C GLY A 183 -14.50 -24.08 0.66
N LEU A 184 -13.86 -23.94 1.83
CA LEU A 184 -13.86 -24.97 2.88
C LEU A 184 -15.28 -25.26 3.39
N LEU A 185 -16.08 -24.23 3.66
CA LEU A 185 -17.47 -24.41 4.11
C LEU A 185 -18.31 -25.14 3.06
N VAL A 186 -18.21 -24.74 1.78
CA VAL A 186 -18.92 -25.40 0.68
C VAL A 186 -18.52 -26.87 0.59
N MET A 187 -17.22 -27.18 0.68
CA MET A 187 -16.74 -28.55 0.67
C MET A 187 -17.27 -29.38 1.86
N THR A 188 -17.40 -28.78 3.05
CA THR A 188 -17.95 -29.47 4.22
C THR A 188 -19.46 -29.71 4.14
N ILE A 189 -20.22 -28.81 3.52
CA ILE A 189 -21.68 -28.89 3.44
C ILE A 189 -22.11 -29.79 2.27
N ALA A 190 -21.43 -29.67 1.13
CA ALA A 190 -21.78 -30.36 -0.11
C ALA A 190 -20.93 -31.62 -0.33
N ALA A 191 -20.45 -32.25 0.74
CA ALA A 191 -19.58 -33.42 0.67
C ALA A 191 -20.20 -34.62 -0.10
N ASP A 192 -21.53 -34.71 -0.12
CA ASP A 192 -22.29 -35.77 -0.80
C ASP A 192 -22.79 -35.37 -2.20
N ASP A 193 -22.64 -34.11 -2.62
CA ASP A 193 -23.24 -33.58 -3.84
C ASP A 193 -22.17 -33.38 -4.93
N ALA A 194 -21.88 -34.45 -5.67
CA ALA A 194 -20.89 -34.48 -6.74
C ALA A 194 -21.44 -33.82 -8.02
N SER A 195 -21.33 -32.49 -8.08
CA SER A 195 -21.62 -31.72 -9.30
C SER A 195 -20.32 -31.35 -10.03
N ASP A 196 -20.21 -31.79 -11.29
CA ASP A 196 -19.00 -31.57 -12.12
C ASP A 196 -18.97 -30.14 -12.68
N VAL A 197 -17.76 -29.59 -12.81
CA VAL A 197 -17.48 -28.27 -13.39
C VAL A 197 -17.99 -28.19 -14.84
N LYS A 198 -17.98 -29.31 -15.56
CA LYS A 198 -18.40 -29.40 -16.98
C LYS A 198 -19.83 -28.96 -17.22
N ASP A 199 -20.70 -29.12 -16.23
CA ASP A 199 -22.11 -28.73 -16.36
C ASP A 199 -22.32 -27.23 -16.10
N HIS A 200 -21.35 -26.56 -15.45
CA HIS A 200 -21.48 -25.20 -14.92
C HIS A 200 -20.33 -24.27 -15.35
N VAL A 201 -19.70 -24.53 -16.52
CA VAL A 201 -18.50 -23.82 -16.98
C VAL A 201 -18.67 -22.30 -17.00
N GLY A 202 -19.82 -21.80 -17.48
CA GLY A 202 -20.07 -20.36 -17.54
C GLY A 202 -20.14 -19.70 -16.16
N ALA A 203 -20.82 -20.34 -15.20
CA ALA A 203 -20.92 -19.84 -13.83
C ALA A 203 -19.56 -19.91 -13.12
N PHE A 204 -18.82 -21.00 -13.32
CA PHE A 204 -17.45 -21.16 -12.82
C PHE A 204 -16.54 -20.04 -13.32
N GLN A 205 -16.52 -19.79 -14.63
CA GLN A 205 -15.70 -18.75 -15.23
C GLN A 205 -16.08 -17.36 -14.71
N ALA A 206 -17.37 -17.06 -14.56
CA ALA A 206 -17.81 -15.78 -14.03
C ALA A 206 -17.38 -15.57 -12.57
N ILE A 207 -17.56 -16.58 -11.70
CA ILE A 207 -17.17 -16.52 -10.28
C ILE A 207 -15.66 -16.32 -10.15
N VAL A 208 -14.87 -16.93 -11.02
CA VAL A 208 -13.40 -16.81 -10.98
C VAL A 208 -12.93 -15.49 -11.58
N LEU A 209 -13.36 -15.15 -12.79
CA LEU A 209 -12.82 -14.03 -13.56
C LEU A 209 -13.24 -12.67 -13.01
N VAL A 210 -14.43 -12.53 -12.44
CA VAL A 210 -14.92 -11.24 -11.94
C VAL A 210 -14.05 -10.70 -10.79
N PRO A 211 -13.84 -11.42 -9.68
CA PRO A 211 -13.04 -10.90 -8.57
C PRO A 211 -11.56 -10.77 -8.93
N VAL A 212 -10.99 -11.76 -9.63
CA VAL A 212 -9.58 -11.73 -10.05
C VAL A 212 -9.36 -10.58 -11.05
N GLY A 213 -10.17 -10.49 -12.09
CA GLY A 213 -10.06 -9.42 -13.09
C GLY A 213 -10.25 -8.02 -12.51
N LEU A 214 -11.21 -7.85 -11.58
CA LEU A 214 -11.42 -6.55 -10.92
C LEU A 214 -10.21 -6.14 -10.06
N MET A 215 -9.62 -7.09 -9.34
CA MET A 215 -8.45 -6.83 -8.50
C MET A 215 -7.18 -6.61 -9.33
N LEU A 216 -7.02 -7.32 -10.46
CA LEU A 216 -5.97 -7.08 -11.44
C LEU A 216 -6.04 -5.64 -11.99
N VAL A 217 -7.22 -5.15 -12.36
CA VAL A 217 -7.40 -3.76 -12.82
C VAL A 217 -7.02 -2.77 -11.73
N CYS A 218 -7.42 -3.04 -10.48
CA CYS A 218 -7.03 -2.22 -9.33
C CYS A 218 -5.50 -2.22 -9.10
N LEU A 219 -4.85 -3.37 -9.27
CA LEU A 219 -3.40 -3.53 -9.15
C LEU A 219 -2.68 -2.74 -10.25
N LEU A 220 -3.10 -2.87 -11.51
CA LEU A 220 -2.53 -2.11 -12.62
C LEU A 220 -2.69 -0.60 -12.41
N GLY A 221 -3.87 -0.16 -11.98
CA GLY A 221 -4.11 1.25 -11.65
C GLY A 221 -3.20 1.75 -10.53
N THR A 222 -2.91 0.91 -9.54
CA THR A 222 -2.00 1.21 -8.44
C THR A 222 -0.56 1.36 -8.93
N ILE A 223 -0.07 0.40 -9.73
CA ILE A 223 1.29 0.46 -10.31
C ILE A 223 1.45 1.70 -11.18
N ILE A 224 0.52 1.92 -12.12
CA ILE A 224 0.54 3.09 -13.00
C ILE A 224 0.51 4.38 -12.17
N GLY A 225 -0.29 4.43 -11.11
CA GLY A 225 -0.35 5.58 -10.20
C GLY A 225 0.97 5.85 -9.47
N CYS A 226 1.63 4.80 -8.98
CA CYS A 226 2.94 4.89 -8.33
C CYS A 226 4.03 5.35 -9.31
N GLU A 227 4.10 4.78 -10.51
CA GLU A 227 5.06 5.17 -11.55
C GLU A 227 4.83 6.60 -12.04
N TRP A 228 3.57 6.96 -12.31
CA TRP A 228 3.21 8.32 -12.71
C TRP A 228 3.66 9.34 -11.66
N PHE A 229 3.46 9.02 -10.39
CA PHE A 229 3.87 9.87 -9.29
C PHE A 229 5.39 10.02 -9.20
N ALA A 230 6.13 8.91 -9.22
CA ALA A 230 7.58 8.93 -9.20
C ALA A 230 8.13 9.71 -10.41
N HIS A 231 7.52 9.56 -11.58
CA HIS A 231 7.88 10.29 -12.78
C HIS A 231 7.66 11.81 -12.63
N GLN A 232 6.51 12.23 -12.10
CA GLN A 232 6.25 13.66 -11.84
C GLN A 232 7.25 14.26 -10.85
N GLU A 233 7.63 13.51 -9.81
CA GLU A 233 8.59 14.00 -8.82
C GLU A 233 9.97 14.19 -9.45
N ARG A 234 10.45 13.23 -10.25
CA ARG A 234 11.71 13.36 -11.01
C ARG A 234 11.73 14.58 -11.93
N HIS A 235 10.63 14.88 -12.61
CA HIS A 235 10.54 16.06 -13.47
C HIS A 235 10.66 17.37 -12.69
N LYS A 236 10.02 17.47 -11.52
CA LYS A 236 10.10 18.66 -10.67
C LYS A 236 11.52 18.90 -10.11
N TYR A 237 12.25 17.83 -9.80
CA TYR A 237 13.63 17.96 -9.33
C TYR A 237 14.57 18.44 -10.44
N LYS A 238 14.46 17.90 -11.67
CA LYS A 238 15.28 18.36 -12.80
C LYS A 238 15.07 19.85 -13.09
N TYR A 239 13.81 20.29 -13.14
CA TYR A 239 13.50 21.70 -13.41
C TYR A 239 14.07 22.66 -12.35
N LYS A 240 14.02 22.28 -11.07
CA LYS A 240 14.63 23.09 -9.99
C LYS A 240 16.15 23.11 -10.03
N GLN A 241 16.78 22.07 -10.57
CA GLN A 241 18.23 22.02 -10.74
C GLN A 241 18.67 22.91 -11.90
N ASP A 242 17.88 22.97 -12.98
CA ASP A 242 18.14 23.82 -14.14
C ASP A 242 17.85 25.31 -13.86
N GLU A 243 16.85 25.62 -13.03
CA GLU A 243 16.59 27.00 -12.54
C GLU A 243 17.55 27.42 -11.40
N GLY A 244 18.31 26.49 -10.83
CA GLY A 244 19.08 26.65 -9.60
C GLY A 244 20.60 26.77 -9.76
N VAL A 245 21.10 27.13 -10.95
CA VAL A 245 22.48 27.62 -11.12
C VAL A 245 22.50 29.13 -10.89
N ASP A 246 22.20 29.59 -9.66
CA ASP A 246 22.84 30.82 -9.09
C ASP A 246 22.59 31.13 -7.60
N ASP A 247 21.89 30.31 -6.81
CA ASP A 247 21.71 30.64 -5.38
C ASP A 247 22.34 29.59 -4.45
N GLY A 248 23.65 29.77 -4.24
CA GLY A 248 24.32 29.46 -3.00
C GLY A 248 24.61 27.98 -2.76
N GLN A 249 25.90 27.63 -2.85
CA GLN A 249 26.48 26.51 -2.09
C GLN A 249 25.96 26.51 -0.65
N VAL A 250 24.96 25.69 -0.37
CA VAL A 250 24.86 25.07 0.95
C VAL A 250 26.01 24.08 0.96
N HIS A 251 27.15 24.50 1.53
CA HIS A 251 28.17 23.61 2.01
C HIS A 251 27.47 22.51 2.81
N VAL A 252 27.32 21.34 2.19
CA VAL A 252 27.16 20.10 2.91
C VAL A 252 28.48 19.96 3.64
N ALA A 253 28.50 20.37 4.91
CA ALA A 253 29.63 20.15 5.78
C ALA A 253 29.96 18.67 5.69
N GLU A 254 31.12 18.39 5.11
CA GLU A 254 31.74 17.08 5.14
C GLU A 254 31.72 16.60 6.60
N PRO A 255 31.20 15.39 6.90
CA PRO A 255 31.19 14.91 8.26
C PRO A 255 32.64 14.85 8.75
N SER A 256 32.98 15.73 9.69
CA SER A 256 34.29 15.76 10.32
C SER A 256 34.67 14.34 10.74
N PRO A 257 35.87 13.84 10.36
CA PRO A 257 36.29 12.51 10.75
C PRO A 257 36.23 12.41 12.27
N ILE A 258 35.44 11.43 12.75
CA ILE A 258 35.28 11.14 14.17
C ILE A 258 36.68 10.85 14.71
N THR A 259 37.23 11.81 15.45
CA THR A 259 38.53 11.65 16.12
C THR A 259 38.43 10.45 17.06
N HIS A 260 39.37 9.52 16.95
CA HIS A 260 39.46 8.25 17.69
C HIS A 260 39.35 8.35 19.24
N SER A 261 39.32 9.56 19.80
CA SER A 261 39.16 9.82 21.23
C SER A 261 37.72 9.66 21.75
N GLU A 262 36.68 9.83 20.93
CA GLU A 262 35.29 9.65 21.39
C GLU A 262 34.84 8.19 21.45
N GLN A 263 35.48 7.31 20.67
CA GLN A 263 35.15 5.87 20.66
C GLN A 263 35.61 5.14 21.94
N ARG A 264 36.58 5.69 22.69
CA ARG A 264 37.05 5.11 23.96
C ARG A 264 36.17 5.43 25.17
N ARG A 265 35.21 6.35 25.03
CA ARG A 265 34.34 6.76 26.16
C ARG A 265 33.03 5.97 26.23
N THR A 266 32.72 5.18 25.21
CA THR A 266 31.49 4.38 25.14
C THR A 266 31.69 2.91 25.52
N GLU A 267 32.92 2.47 25.78
CA GLU A 267 33.22 1.08 26.21
C GLU A 267 33.38 0.92 27.73
N THR A 268 33.18 1.98 28.53
CA THR A 268 33.35 1.94 30.00
C THR A 268 32.10 2.32 30.79
N VAL A 269 30.91 2.09 30.25
CA VAL A 269 29.64 2.12 31.01
C VAL A 269 28.84 0.86 30.74
#